data_AF-A0A7Y3B7P2-F1
#
_entry.id   AF-A0A7Y3B7P2-F1
#
_cell.length_a   1.000
_cell.length_b   1.000
_cell.length_c   1.000
_cell.angle_alpha   90.00
_cell.angle_beta   90.00
_cell.angle_gamma   90.00
#
_symmetry.space_group_name_H-M   'P 1'
#
loop_
_entity.id
_entity.type
_entity.pdbx_description
1 polymer ?
#
loop_
_entity_poly.entity_id
_entity_poly.type
_entity_poly.pdbx_seq_one_letter_code
_entity_poly.pdbx_strand_id
1 'polypeptide(L)'
;MTFLNKRLFSILVLATLILLIPLLAMQFTNEVNWNIADFATAAFLLYGTGLLIEVVLRKTKIDYIKTIVIVTIVIVFLLIWAELAVGIFGSPFAGN
;
A
#
# COMPACT_ATOMS: atom_id res chain seq x y z
N MET A 1 -16.89 -16.73 18.38
CA MET A 1 -16.61 -16.69 16.93
C MET A 1 -16.30 -15.25 16.57
N THR A 2 -15.02 -14.88 16.52
CA THR A 2 -14.60 -13.50 16.24
C THR A 2 -15.04 -13.14 14.83
N PHE A 3 -16.00 -12.23 14.69
CA PHE A 3 -16.35 -11.66 13.40
C PHE A 3 -15.10 -10.96 12.87
N LEU A 4 -14.36 -11.61 11.96
CA LEU A 4 -13.30 -10.96 11.21
C LEU A 4 -13.91 -9.68 10.64
N ASN A 5 -13.31 -8.54 10.98
CA ASN A 5 -13.74 -7.26 10.44
C ASN A 5 -13.69 -7.37 8.91
N LYS A 6 -14.84 -7.56 8.27
CA LYS A 6 -14.96 -7.86 6.82
C LYS A 6 -14.12 -6.91 5.97
N ARG A 7 -14.05 -5.65 6.40
CA ARG A 7 -13.22 -4.59 5.83
C ARG A 7 -11.72 -4.85 5.95
N LEU A 8 -11.24 -5.18 7.16
CA LEU A 8 -9.84 -5.53 7.41
C LEU A 8 -9.44 -6.77 6.61
N PHE A 9 -10.30 -7.80 6.57
CA PHE A 9 -10.08 -8.96 5.71
C PHE A 9 -9.94 -8.58 4.24
N SER A 10 -10.85 -7.74 3.74
CA SER A 10 -10.80 -7.23 2.36
C SER A 10 -9.51 -6.46 2.08
N ILE A 11 -9.05 -5.62 3.02
CA ILE A 11 -7.79 -4.87 2.90
C ILE A 11 -6.60 -5.82 2.77
N LEU A 12 -6.53 -6.82 3.65
CA LEU A 12 -5.44 -7.80 3.64
C LEU A 12 -5.44 -8.59 2.33
N VAL A 13 -6.60 -9.08 1.88
CA VAL A 13 -6.72 -9.84 0.63
C VAL A 13 -6.34 -8.99 -0.58
N LEU A 14 -6.84 -7.76 -0.67
CA LEU A 14 -6.53 -6.86 -1.79
C LEU A 14 -5.04 -6.53 -1.85
N ALA A 15 -4.40 -6.24 -0.71
CA ALA A 15 -2.96 -5.98 -0.65
C ALA A 15 -2.15 -7.21 -1.09
N THR A 16 -2.51 -8.43 -0.64
CA THR A 16 -1.88 -9.66 -1.13
C THR A 16 -2.05 -9.84 -2.63
N LEU A 17 -3.26 -9.63 -3.16
CA LEU A 17 -3.53 -9.75 -4.60
C LEU A 17 -2.70 -8.77 -5.42
N ILE A 18 -2.51 -7.54 -4.95
CA ILE A 18 -1.64 -6.56 -5.61
C ILE A 18 -0.18 -7.04 -5.63
N LEU A 19 0.34 -7.59 -4.53
CA LEU A 19 1.71 -8.13 -4.46
C LEU A 19 1.90 -9.40 -5.30
N LEU A 20 0.83 -10.16 -5.56
CA LEU A 20 0.91 -11.31 -6.45
C LEU A 20 1.14 -10.91 -7.91
N ILE A 21 0.76 -9.70 -8.32
CA ILE A 21 0.97 -9.22 -9.70
C ILE A 21 2.46 -9.24 -10.08
N PRO A 22 3.38 -8.56 -9.36
CA PRO A 22 4.80 -8.61 -9.67
C PRO A 22 5.38 -10.01 -9.47
N LEU A 23 4.95 -10.76 -8.43
CA LEU A 23 5.44 -12.12 -8.19
C LEU A 23 5.16 -13.04 -9.39
N LEU A 24 3.94 -12.99 -9.93
CA LEU A 24 3.54 -13.74 -11.10
C LEU A 24 4.25 -13.21 -12.35
N ALA A 25 4.34 -11.89 -12.53
CA ALA A 25 5.02 -11.28 -13.68
C ALA A 25 6.49 -11.73 -13.79
N MET A 26 7.20 -11.85 -12.66
CA MET A 26 8.57 -12.37 -12.60
C MET A 26 8.70 -13.84 -13.02
N GLN A 27 7.61 -14.63 -12.98
CA GLN A 27 7.63 -16.01 -13.47
C GLN A 27 7.53 -16.09 -15.00
N PHE A 28 7.04 -15.04 -15.65
CA PHE A 28 6.80 -15.01 -17.10
C PHE A 28 7.76 -14.09 -17.86
N THR A 29 8.31 -13.06 -17.21
CA THR A 29 9.15 -12.04 -17.85
C THR A 29 10.28 -11.59 -16.93
N ASN A 30 11.38 -11.10 -17.51
CA ASN A 30 12.47 -10.45 -16.77
C ASN A 30 12.30 -8.91 -16.66
N GLU A 31 11.20 -8.36 -17.18
CA GLU A 31 10.92 -6.90 -17.16
C GLU A 31 10.61 -6.40 -15.74
N VAL A 32 10.06 -7.28 -14.90
CA VAL A 32 9.92 -7.05 -13.47
C VAL A 32 10.99 -7.86 -12.77
N ASN A 33 11.80 -7.23 -11.93
CA ASN A 33 12.86 -7.91 -11.19
C ASN A 33 12.91 -7.41 -9.74
N TRP A 34 11.88 -7.77 -8.96
CA TRP A 34 11.77 -7.40 -7.55
C TRP A 34 12.49 -8.42 -6.67
N ASN A 35 13.38 -7.94 -5.80
CA ASN A 35 13.97 -8.74 -4.75
C ASN A 35 13.04 -8.82 -3.51
N ILE A 36 13.46 -9.58 -2.51
CA ILE A 36 12.70 -9.77 -1.27
C ILE A 36 12.44 -8.45 -0.52
N ALA A 37 13.39 -7.51 -0.55
CA ALA A 37 13.25 -6.20 0.07
C ALA A 37 12.23 -5.31 -0.67
N ASP A 38 12.12 -5.42 -2.00
CA ASP A 38 11.09 -4.71 -2.78
C ASP A 38 9.69 -5.21 -2.39
N PHE A 39 9.51 -6.54 -2.30
CA PHE A 39 8.28 -7.14 -1.80
C PHE A 39 7.97 -6.71 -0.36
N ALA A 40 8.98 -6.69 0.52
CA ALA A 40 8.79 -6.27 1.91
C ALA A 40 8.39 -4.79 2.01
N THR A 41 9.01 -3.93 1.21
CA THR A 41 8.73 -2.49 1.17
C THR A 41 7.32 -2.23 0.62
N ALA A 42 6.97 -2.85 -0.50
CA ALA A 42 5.65 -2.75 -1.09
C ALA A 42 4.56 -3.32 -0.15
N ALA A 43 4.84 -4.44 0.53
CA ALA A 43 3.95 -5.01 1.52
C ALA A 43 3.74 -4.05 2.70
N PHE A 44 4.82 -3.55 3.29
CA PHE A 44 4.73 -2.59 4.39
C PHE A 44 3.90 -1.36 3.99
N LEU A 45 4.13 -0.84 2.79
CA LEU A 45 3.43 0.33 2.27
C LEU A 45 1.93 0.06 2.04
N LEU A 46 1.57 -1.06 1.39
CA LEU A 46 0.17 -1.43 1.12
C LEU A 46 -0.60 -1.78 2.41
N TYR A 47 -0.06 -2.69 3.23
CA TYR A 47 -0.71 -3.10 4.47
C TYR A 47 -0.76 -1.94 5.47
N GLY A 48 0.32 -1.18 5.61
CA GLY A 48 0.39 -0.02 6.49
C GLY A 48 -0.65 1.02 6.12
N THR A 49 -0.76 1.37 4.83
CA THR A 49 -1.76 2.32 4.33
C THR A 49 -3.18 1.82 4.58
N GLY A 50 -3.48 0.56 4.25
CA GLY A 50 -4.80 -0.03 4.49
C GLY A 50 -5.19 -0.05 5.97
N LEU A 51 -4.25 -0.40 6.86
CA LEU A 51 -4.47 -0.40 8.31
C LEU A 51 -4.67 1.03 8.84
N LEU A 52 -3.90 2.02 8.38
CA LEU A 52 -4.08 3.41 8.75
C LEU A 52 -5.48 3.92 8.36
N ILE A 53 -5.92 3.63 7.13
CA ILE A 53 -7.27 3.97 6.66
C ILE A 53 -8.34 3.31 7.53
N GLU A 54 -8.18 2.03 7.88
CA GLU A 54 -9.11 1.32 8.75
C GLU A 54 -9.17 1.94 10.17
N VAL A 55 -8.03 2.37 10.72
CA VAL A 55 -7.96 3.08 12.01
C VAL A 55 -8.70 4.42 11.94
N VAL A 56 -8.48 5.21 10.88
CA VAL A 56 -9.17 6.50 10.67
C VAL A 56 -10.67 6.28 10.57
N LEU A 57 -11.10 5.26 9.83
CA LEU A 57 -12.52 4.93 9.66
C LEU A 57 -13.20 4.46 10.95
N ARG A 58 -12.43 3.88 11.89
CA ARG A 58 -12.94 3.46 13.21
C ARG A 58 -12.95 4.58 14.24
N LYS A 59 -11.92 5.43 14.25
CA LYS A 59 -11.71 6.42 15.31
C LYS A 59 -12.31 7.80 15.00
N THR A 60 -12.43 8.16 13.72
CA THR A 60 -12.91 9.49 13.31
C THR A 60 -14.42 9.50 13.13
N LYS A 61 -15.12 10.28 13.96
CA LYS A 61 -16.58 10.41 13.93
C LYS A 61 -17.10 11.42 12.90
N ILE A 62 -16.31 12.46 12.61
CA ILE A 62 -16.70 13.56 11.72
C ILE A 62 -16.35 13.17 10.28
N ASP A 63 -17.37 13.06 9.43
CA ASP A 63 -17.21 12.53 8.06
C ASP A 63 -16.34 13.41 7.17
N TYR A 64 -16.44 14.74 7.28
CA TYR A 64 -15.57 15.68 6.56
C TYR A 64 -14.09 15.47 6.90
N ILE A 65 -13.76 15.37 8.20
CA ILE A 65 -12.38 15.16 8.67
C ILE A 65 -11.87 13.78 8.23
N LYS A 66 -12.73 12.76 8.33
CA LYS A 66 -12.43 11.40 7.90
C LYS A 66 -12.04 11.37 6.42
N THR A 67 -12.81 12.01 5.54
CA THR A 67 -12.51 12.07 4.10
C THR A 67 -11.19 12.78 3.84
N ILE A 68 -10.93 13.93 4.46
CA ILE A 68 -9.67 14.66 4.29
C ILE A 68 -8.48 13.80 4.70
N VAL A 69 -8.55 13.18 5.88
CA VAL A 69 -7.43 12.36 6.39
C VAL A 69 -7.16 11.17 5.48
N ILE A 70 -8.21 10.49 4.98
CA ILE A 70 -8.06 9.37 4.04
C ILE A 70 -7.44 9.85 2.73
N VAL A 71 -7.91 10.96 2.17
CA VAL A 71 -7.34 11.53 0.94
C VAL A 71 -5.86 11.88 1.12
N THR A 72 -5.50 12.50 2.25
CA THR A 72 -4.10 12.80 2.57
C THR A 72 -3.25 11.53 2.68
N ILE A 73 -3.74 10.49 3.36
CA ILE A 73 -3.04 9.19 3.45
C ILE A 73 -2.81 8.60 2.06
N VAL A 74 -3.83 8.62 1.20
CA VAL A 74 -3.73 8.10 -0.17
C VAL A 74 -2.74 8.91 -1.00
N ILE A 75 -2.74 10.24 -0.91
CA ILE A 75 -1.77 11.09 -1.59
C ILE A 75 -0.34 10.75 -1.14
N VAL A 76 -0.10 10.66 0.17
CA VAL A 76 1.23 10.31 0.71
C VAL A 76 1.65 8.93 0.24
N PHE A 77 0.75 7.94 0.25
CA PHE A 77 1.01 6.61 -0.29
C PHE A 77 1.44 6.67 -1.76
N LEU A 78 0.72 7.41 -2.61
CA LEU A 78 1.03 7.54 -4.03
C LEU A 78 2.37 8.25 -4.26
N LEU A 79 2.68 9.27 -3.46
CA LEU A 79 3.96 9.98 -3.54
C LEU A 79 5.13 9.06 -3.16
N ILE A 80 5.01 8.31 -2.07
CA ILE A 80 6.04 7.34 -1.66
C ILE A 80 6.17 6.26 -2.73
N TRP A 81 5.06 5.72 -3.25
CA TRP A 81 5.10 4.72 -4.30
C TRP A 81 5.79 5.24 -5.56
N ALA A 82 5.46 6.46 -5.99
CA ALA A 82 6.05 7.06 -7.18
C ALA A 82 7.54 7.38 -6.99
N GLU A 83 7.96 7.77 -5.78
CA GLU A 83 9.38 7.94 -5.47
C GLU A 83 10.14 6.62 -5.51
N LEU A 84 9.58 5.57 -4.90
CA LEU A 84 10.21 4.25 -4.90
C LEU A 84 10.23 3.61 -6.29
N ALA A 85 9.22 3.87 -7.12
CA ALA A 85 9.11 3.25 -8.45
C ALA A 85 9.82 4.04 -9.56
N VAL A 86 9.78 5.37 -9.51
CA VAL A 86 10.24 6.24 -10.61
C VAL A 86 11.29 7.26 -10.15
N GLY A 87 11.41 7.53 -8.83
CA GLY A 87 12.39 8.48 -8.32
C GLY A 87 12.10 9.94 -8.67
N ILE A 88 10.82 10.35 -8.63
CA ILE A 88 10.36 11.68 -9.06
C ILE A 88 11.11 12.83 -8.36
N PHE A 89 11.49 12.66 -7.09
CA PHE A 89 12.14 13.68 -6.28
C PHE A 89 13.67 13.57 -6.28
N GLY A 90 14.24 12.52 -6.88
CA GLY A 90 15.69 12.29 -6.88
C GLY A 90 16.28 12.13 -5.48
N SER A 91 15.50 11.62 -4.53
CA SER A 91 15.98 11.42 -3.16
C SER A 91 16.88 10.18 -3.06
N PRO A 92 17.66 10.01 -1.97
CA PRO A 92 18.44 8.79 -1.74
C PRO A 92 17.59 7.51 -1.64
N PHE A 93 16.26 7.64 -1.51
CA PHE A 93 15.31 6.54 -1.45
C PHE A 93 14.68 6.22 -2.81
N ALA A 94 15.01 6.97 -3.87
CA ALA A 94 14.54 6.70 -5.22
C ALA A 94 14.96 5.29 -5.67
N GLY A 95 14.07 4.58 -6.35
CA GLY A 95 14.36 3.26 -6.92
C GLY A 95 15.47 3.34 -7.96
N ASN A 96 16.60 2.68 -7.69
CA ASN A 96 17.74 2.51 -8.60
C ASN A 96 18.20 1.06 -8.64
#